data_AF-A0A8S3QZ21-F1
#
_entry.id   AF-A0A8S3QZ21-F1
#
_cell.length_a   1.000
_cell.length_b   1.000
_cell.length_c   1.000
_cell.angle_alpha   90.00
_cell.angle_beta   90.00
_cell.angle_gamma   90.00
#
_symmetry.space_group_name_H-M   'P 1'
#
loop_
_entity.id
_entity.type
_entity.pdbx_description
1 polymer ?
#
loop_
_entity_poly.entity_id
_entity_poly.type
_entity_poly.pdbx_seq_one_letter_code
_entity_poly.pdbx_strand_id
1 'polypeptide(L)'
;MRIDVELMKNIFKPSIDNITSLIQSILDSDALVDIAQILLVGGFSECLLIQDAIKTKFPNKKIIVPEEAGLSVLKGAVLFGHRPFYIESRKMKYTYGIELKDHFDSSEHDIKRLVVVDGVEYCDKIFEKLVTINETVPVGSIINRSYSATGTTTETDEFILYINRRGSAIYINHPPFRSM
;
A
#
# COMPACT_ATOMS: atom_id res chain seq x y z
N MET A 1 -14.99 14.44 -38.75
CA MET A 1 -15.10 13.06 -38.22
C MET A 1 -16.33 13.01 -37.33
N ARG A 2 -17.39 12.28 -37.71
CA ARG A 2 -18.57 12.04 -36.87
C ARG A 2 -18.41 10.65 -36.27
N ILE A 3 -18.35 10.55 -34.95
CA ILE A 3 -18.29 9.27 -34.25
C ILE A 3 -19.70 8.95 -33.77
N ASP A 4 -20.13 7.72 -34.00
CA ASP A 4 -21.42 7.21 -33.55
C ASP A 4 -21.47 7.10 -32.01
N VAL A 5 -22.62 7.43 -31.42
CA VAL A 5 -22.81 7.46 -29.96
C VAL A 5 -22.78 6.05 -29.37
N GLU A 6 -23.36 5.07 -30.05
CA GLU A 6 -23.35 3.67 -29.65
C GLU A 6 -21.91 3.14 -29.64
N LEU A 7 -21.16 3.47 -30.69
CA LEU A 7 -19.75 3.12 -30.80
C LEU A 7 -18.93 3.72 -29.64
N MET A 8 -19.12 5.00 -29.31
CA MET A 8 -18.44 5.63 -28.17
C MET A 8 -18.78 4.94 -26.86
N LYS A 9 -20.06 4.62 -26.61
CA LYS A 9 -20.47 3.89 -25.40
C LYS A 9 -19.79 2.52 -25.32
N ASN A 10 -19.73 1.79 -26.44
CA ASN A 10 -19.09 0.47 -26.50
C ASN A 10 -17.59 0.53 -26.21
N ILE A 11 -16.90 1.59 -26.65
CA ILE A 11 -15.47 1.79 -26.36
C ILE A 11 -15.22 1.97 -24.85
N PHE A 12 -16.06 2.75 -24.16
CA PHE A 12 -15.88 3.02 -22.72
C PHE A 12 -16.45 1.93 -21.80
N LYS A 13 -17.36 1.10 -22.31
CA LYS A 13 -18.07 0.09 -21.52
C LYS A 13 -17.13 -0.84 -20.72
N PRO A 14 -16.07 -1.44 -21.29
CA PRO A 14 -15.17 -2.30 -20.52
C PRO A 14 -14.51 -1.58 -19.34
N SER A 15 -14.10 -0.33 -19.54
CA SER A 15 -13.50 0.49 -18.48
C SER A 15 -14.51 0.81 -17.38
N ILE A 16 -15.75 1.18 -17.74
CA ILE A 16 -16.84 1.48 -16.79
C ILE A 16 -17.21 0.23 -15.98
N ASP A 17 -17.36 -0.92 -16.64
CA ASP A 17 -17.70 -2.19 -15.99
C ASP A 17 -16.60 -2.61 -15.00
N ASN A 18 -15.33 -2.44 -15.37
CA ASN A 18 -14.19 -2.73 -14.48
C ASN A 18 -14.15 -1.78 -13.27
N ILE A 19 -14.37 -0.47 -13.47
CA ILE A 19 -14.38 0.51 -12.38
C ILE A 19 -15.52 0.22 -11.40
N THR A 20 -16.73 -0.01 -11.91
CA THR A 20 -17.89 -0.30 -11.05
C THR A 20 -17.73 -1.61 -10.30
N SER A 21 -17.16 -2.65 -10.92
CA SER A 21 -16.84 -3.91 -10.25
C SER A 21 -15.79 -3.74 -9.16
N LEU A 22 -14.77 -2.91 -9.39
CA LEU A 22 -13.75 -2.59 -8.39
C LEU A 22 -14.34 -1.82 -7.21
N ILE A 23 -15.21 -0.84 -7.46
CA ILE A 23 -15.89 -0.11 -6.38
C ILE A 23 -16.73 -1.08 -5.53
N GLN A 24 -17.47 -1.99 -6.17
CA GLN A 24 -18.26 -2.98 -5.46
C GLN A 24 -17.39 -3.88 -4.58
N SER A 25 -16.27 -4.41 -5.09
CA SER A 25 -15.39 -5.28 -4.31
C SER A 25 -14.75 -4.58 -3.11
N ILE A 26 -14.50 -3.28 -3.22
CA ILE A 26 -14.03 -2.45 -2.09
C ILE A 26 -15.15 -2.26 -1.06
N LEU A 27 -16.38 -1.95 -1.50
CA LEU A 27 -17.52 -1.76 -0.62
C LEU A 27 -17.96 -3.03 0.11
N ASP A 28 -17.70 -4.20 -0.48
CA ASP A 28 -17.99 -5.52 0.11
C ASP A 28 -16.89 -5.98 1.09
N SER A 29 -15.80 -5.24 1.23
CA SER A 29 -14.71 -5.59 2.14
C SER A 29 -15.09 -5.32 3.59
N ASP A 30 -14.94 -6.33 4.46
CA ASP A 30 -15.17 -6.24 5.91
C ASP A 30 -14.34 -5.14 6.60
N ALA A 31 -13.26 -4.67 5.96
CA ALA A 31 -12.42 -3.60 6.47
C ALA A 31 -13.05 -2.19 6.34
N LEU A 32 -14.16 -2.05 5.62
CA LEU A 32 -14.85 -0.79 5.37
C LEU A 32 -16.32 -0.93 5.77
N VAL A 33 -16.70 -0.26 6.86
CA VAL A 33 -18.08 -0.22 7.34
C VAL A 33 -18.64 1.18 7.09
N ASP A 34 -19.91 1.25 6.68
CA ASP A 34 -20.69 2.50 6.58
C ASP A 34 -20.16 3.60 5.64
N ILE A 35 -19.61 3.21 4.48
CA ILE A 35 -19.24 4.20 3.44
C ILE A 35 -20.50 4.89 2.90
N ALA A 36 -20.69 6.17 3.23
CA ALA A 36 -21.85 6.95 2.81
C ALA A 36 -21.67 7.69 1.47
N GLN A 37 -20.41 8.00 1.10
CA GLN A 37 -20.10 8.89 -0.01
C GLN A 37 -18.97 8.35 -0.88
N ILE A 38 -19.03 8.64 -2.18
CA ILE A 38 -17.98 8.32 -3.16
C ILE A 38 -17.58 9.62 -3.84
N LEU A 39 -16.31 9.99 -3.72
CA LEU A 39 -15.73 11.18 -4.34
C LEU A 39 -15.01 10.77 -5.64
N LEU A 40 -15.49 11.27 -6.78
CA LEU A 40 -14.90 10.99 -8.09
C LEU A 40 -13.92 12.12 -8.47
N VAL A 41 -12.62 11.81 -8.49
CA VAL A 41 -11.54 12.76 -8.84
C VAL A 41 -10.75 12.28 -10.06
N GLY A 42 -9.99 13.17 -10.69
CA GLY A 42 -9.25 12.94 -11.93
C GLY A 42 -10.09 13.22 -13.18
N GLY A 43 -9.44 13.43 -14.32
CA GLY A 43 -10.11 13.91 -15.54
C GLY A 43 -11.20 12.98 -16.07
N PHE A 44 -11.05 11.66 -15.87
CA PHE A 44 -12.08 10.72 -16.30
C PHE A 44 -13.38 10.84 -15.48
N SER A 45 -13.31 11.36 -14.25
CA SER A 45 -14.49 11.58 -13.40
C SER A 45 -15.41 12.68 -13.92
N GLU A 46 -14.95 13.50 -14.87
CA GLU A 46 -15.76 14.51 -15.57
C GLU A 46 -16.61 13.91 -16.69
N CYS A 47 -16.35 12.66 -17.09
CA CYS A 47 -17.12 11.98 -18.12
C CYS A 47 -18.52 11.59 -17.59
N LEU A 48 -19.57 12.02 -18.29
CA LEU A 48 -20.96 11.73 -17.90
C LEU A 48 -21.26 10.24 -17.90
N LEU A 49 -20.68 9.46 -18.82
CA LEU A 49 -20.94 8.01 -18.90
C LEU A 49 -20.53 7.26 -17.63
N ILE A 50 -19.37 7.60 -17.04
CA ILE A 50 -18.92 6.96 -15.81
C ILE A 50 -19.70 7.48 -14.60
N GLN A 51 -20.03 8.78 -14.56
CA GLN A 51 -20.84 9.35 -13.48
C GLN A 51 -22.21 8.69 -13.42
N ASP A 52 -22.88 8.55 -14.57
CA ASP A 52 -24.20 7.93 -14.66
C ASP A 52 -24.12 6.45 -14.27
N ALA A 53 -23.14 5.71 -14.79
CA ALA A 53 -22.96 4.30 -14.44
C ALA A 53 -22.74 4.08 -12.94
N ILE A 54 -21.91 4.91 -12.29
CA ILE A 54 -21.67 4.83 -10.84
C ILE A 54 -22.92 5.22 -10.06
N LYS A 55 -23.60 6.31 -10.42
CA LYS A 55 -24.85 6.74 -9.75
C LYS A 55 -25.94 5.67 -9.86
N THR A 56 -26.10 5.05 -11.03
CA THR A 56 -27.07 3.99 -11.26
C THR A 56 -26.70 2.71 -10.50
N LYS A 57 -25.42 2.34 -10.46
CA LYS A 57 -24.97 1.12 -9.77
C LYS A 57 -25.04 1.24 -8.25
N PHE A 58 -24.81 2.44 -7.72
CA PHE A 58 -24.73 2.70 -6.28
C PHE A 58 -25.73 3.78 -5.83
N PRO A 59 -27.05 3.55 -5.99
CA PRO A 59 -28.08 4.57 -5.74
C PRO A 59 -28.15 5.00 -4.25
N ASN A 60 -27.69 4.13 -3.35
CA ASN A 60 -27.67 4.39 -1.90
C ASN A 60 -26.42 5.16 -1.44
N LYS A 61 -25.52 5.54 -2.35
CA LYS A 61 -24.29 6.26 -2.04
C LYS A 61 -24.36 7.67 -2.60
N LYS A 62 -23.90 8.67 -1.83
CA LYS A 62 -23.80 10.04 -2.34
C LYS A 62 -22.56 10.15 -3.24
N ILE A 63 -22.78 10.32 -4.54
CA ILE A 63 -21.70 10.54 -5.50
C ILE A 63 -21.39 12.04 -5.58
N ILE A 64 -20.13 12.41 -5.34
CA ILE A 64 -19.64 13.79 -5.38
C ILE A 64 -18.59 13.88 -6.48
N VAL A 65 -18.77 14.84 -7.40
CA VAL A 65 -17.79 15.18 -8.42
C VAL A 65 -17.38 16.63 -8.18
N PRO A 66 -16.12 16.88 -7.75
CA PRO A 66 -15.66 18.25 -7.54
C PRO A 66 -15.65 19.05 -8.84
N GLU A 67 -15.77 20.37 -8.72
CA GLU A 67 -15.45 21.28 -9.80
C GLU A 67 -13.96 21.14 -10.16
N GLU A 68 -13.67 21.02 -11.47
CA GLU A 68 -12.34 20.70 -11.97
C GLU A 68 -11.80 19.40 -11.33
N ALA A 69 -12.56 18.31 -11.45
CA ALA A 69 -12.19 17.00 -10.93
C ALA A 69 -10.80 16.58 -11.45
N GLY A 70 -10.43 16.95 -12.67
CA GLY A 70 -9.10 16.78 -13.24
C GLY A 70 -7.96 17.43 -12.43
N LEU A 71 -8.23 18.55 -11.75
CA LEU A 71 -7.26 19.28 -10.93
C LEU A 71 -7.35 18.98 -9.42
N SER A 72 -8.37 18.24 -9.00
CA SER A 72 -8.67 18.02 -7.57
C SER A 72 -7.50 17.41 -6.79
N VAL A 73 -6.78 16.46 -7.39
CA VAL A 73 -5.61 15.83 -6.77
C VAL A 73 -4.47 16.85 -6.58
N LEU A 74 -4.20 17.67 -7.60
CA LEU A 74 -3.18 18.72 -7.54
C LEU A 74 -3.52 19.78 -6.50
N LYS A 75 -4.78 20.27 -6.50
CA LYS A 75 -5.26 21.24 -5.51
C LYS A 75 -5.11 20.70 -4.09
N GLY A 76 -5.48 19.44 -3.87
CA GLY A 76 -5.28 18.75 -2.59
C GLY A 76 -3.81 18.66 -2.18
N ALA A 77 -2.91 18.36 -3.12
CA ALA A 77 -1.46 18.32 -2.85
C ALA A 77 -0.89 19.69 -2.45
N VAL A 78 -1.30 20.77 -3.12
CA VAL A 78 -0.90 22.14 -2.78
C VAL A 78 -1.39 22.51 -1.37
N LEU A 79 -2.67 22.22 -1.07
CA LEU A 79 -3.22 22.46 0.27
C LEU A 79 -2.47 21.66 1.35
N PHE A 80 -2.14 20.40 1.08
CA PHE A 80 -1.34 19.56 1.97
C PHE A 80 0.06 20.13 2.19
N GLY A 81 0.73 20.63 1.14
CA GLY A 81 2.06 21.25 1.27
C GLY A 81 2.06 22.48 2.19
N HIS A 82 1.01 23.30 2.12
CA HIS A 82 0.85 24.45 3.03
C HIS A 82 0.41 24.05 4.44
N ARG A 83 -0.32 22.95 4.59
CA ARG A 83 -0.92 22.49 5.85
C ARG A 83 -0.78 20.97 5.99
N PRO A 84 0.42 20.47 6.32
CA PRO A 84 0.69 19.02 6.33
C PRO A 84 -0.06 18.29 7.46
N PHE A 85 -0.49 19.01 8.49
CA PHE A 85 -1.17 18.46 9.67
C PHE A 85 -2.62 18.01 9.41
N TYR A 86 -3.18 18.21 8.21
CA TYR A 86 -4.53 17.74 7.88
C TYR A 86 -4.64 16.22 7.72
N ILE A 87 -3.52 15.51 7.56
CA ILE A 87 -3.52 14.05 7.48
C ILE A 87 -3.04 13.53 8.83
N GLU A 88 -3.93 12.84 9.55
CA GLU A 88 -3.62 12.30 10.87
C GLU A 88 -2.82 10.99 10.78
N SER A 89 -3.18 10.12 9.82
CA SER A 89 -2.58 8.81 9.66
C SER A 89 -2.68 8.28 8.22
N ARG A 90 -1.96 7.19 7.94
CA ARG A 90 -1.99 6.48 6.66
C ARG A 90 -2.09 4.98 6.89
N LYS A 91 -2.88 4.30 6.06
CA LYS A 91 -2.91 2.84 6.01
C LYS A 91 -1.78 2.34 5.11
N MET A 92 -0.89 1.50 5.64
CA MET A 92 0.32 1.07 4.93
C MET A 92 -0.01 0.11 3.79
N LYS A 93 0.50 0.41 2.59
CA LYS A 93 0.29 -0.39 1.37
C LYS A 93 1.10 -1.69 1.34
N TYR A 94 2.22 -1.71 2.05
CA TYR A 94 3.16 -2.83 2.12
C TYR A 94 3.60 -3.02 3.56
N THR A 95 4.11 -4.20 3.85
CA THR A 95 4.94 -4.43 5.03
C THR A 95 6.34 -3.94 4.72
N TYR A 96 6.87 -3.05 5.54
CA TYR A 96 8.22 -2.52 5.43
C TYR A 96 9.05 -3.09 6.57
N GLY A 97 10.30 -3.44 6.26
CA GLY A 97 11.18 -4.04 7.24
C GLY A 97 12.61 -4.09 6.74
N ILE A 98 13.51 -4.54 7.60
CA ILE A 98 14.94 -4.67 7.29
C ILE A 98 15.36 -6.13 7.36
N GLU A 99 16.51 -6.42 6.76
CA GLU A 99 17.19 -7.71 6.92
C GLU A 99 18.04 -7.70 8.18
N LEU A 100 17.95 -8.76 8.97
CA LEU A 100 18.80 -8.98 10.14
C LEU A 100 19.32 -10.40 10.20
N LYS A 101 20.37 -10.54 11.02
CA LYS A 101 20.81 -11.79 11.62
C LYS A 101 20.50 -11.72 13.12
N ASP A 102 19.96 -12.79 13.67
CA ASP A 102 19.72 -12.93 15.11
C ASP A 102 20.19 -14.31 15.58
N HIS A 103 20.36 -14.49 16.89
CA HIS A 103 20.75 -15.78 17.46
C HIS A 103 19.81 -16.89 17.00
N PHE A 104 20.38 -18.05 16.67
CA PHE A 104 19.57 -19.16 16.20
C PHE A 104 18.74 -19.75 17.37
N ASP A 105 17.43 -19.88 17.18
CA ASP A 105 16.51 -20.55 18.10
C ASP A 105 15.80 -21.65 17.31
N SER A 106 16.06 -22.91 17.64
CA SER A 106 15.47 -24.05 16.93
C SER A 106 13.94 -24.15 17.01
N SER A 107 13.30 -23.42 17.94
CA SER A 107 11.85 -23.38 18.09
C SER A 107 11.16 -22.36 17.17
N GLU A 108 11.90 -21.33 16.74
CA GLU A 108 11.38 -20.24 15.90
C GLU A 108 12.00 -20.23 14.49
N HIS A 109 13.26 -20.64 14.38
CA HIS A 109 14.09 -20.49 13.19
C HIS A 109 14.15 -21.75 12.33
N ASP A 110 14.07 -21.55 11.00
CA ASP A 110 14.29 -22.63 10.03
C ASP A 110 15.78 -23.02 10.03
N ILE A 111 16.08 -24.27 10.39
CA ILE A 111 17.45 -24.82 10.43
C ILE A 111 18.20 -24.65 9.10
N LYS A 112 17.49 -24.52 7.97
CA LYS A 112 18.11 -24.25 6.66
C LYS A 112 18.75 -22.86 6.56
N ARG A 113 18.44 -21.96 7.49
CA ARG A 113 19.01 -20.61 7.59
C ARG A 113 20.01 -20.46 8.72
N LEU A 114 20.39 -21.56 9.39
CA LEU A 114 21.45 -21.54 10.39
C LEU A 114 22.78 -21.20 9.72
N VAL A 115 23.47 -20.20 10.27
CA VAL A 115 24.82 -19.81 9.90
C VAL A 115 25.65 -19.69 11.16
N VAL A 116 26.93 -20.04 11.10
CA VAL A 116 27.86 -19.92 12.23
C VAL A 116 28.82 -18.78 11.94
N VAL A 117 28.89 -17.80 12.84
CA VAL A 117 29.79 -16.64 12.75
C VAL A 117 30.58 -16.58 14.05
N ASP A 118 31.91 -16.58 13.96
CA ASP A 118 32.82 -16.56 15.12
C ASP A 118 32.49 -17.63 16.19
N GLY A 119 32.00 -18.80 15.76
CA GLY A 119 31.63 -19.91 16.64
C GLY A 119 30.25 -19.80 17.29
N VAL A 120 29.48 -18.77 16.95
CA VAL A 120 28.11 -18.54 17.44
C VAL A 120 27.10 -18.82 16.34
N GLU A 121 26.00 -19.50 16.68
CA GLU A 121 24.92 -19.83 15.74
C GLU A 121 23.93 -18.66 15.61
N TYR A 122 23.64 -18.29 14.36
CA TYR A 122 22.69 -17.25 13.97
C TYR A 122 21.70 -17.79 12.93
N CYS A 123 20.53 -17.18 12.85
CA CYS A 123 19.61 -17.32 11.73
C CYS A 123 19.81 -16.14 10.77
N ASP A 124 20.06 -16.44 9.50
CA ASP A 124 20.27 -15.44 8.46
C ASP A 124 18.97 -15.00 7.77
N LYS A 125 18.98 -13.79 7.20
CA LYS A 125 17.88 -13.24 6.38
C LYS A 125 16.54 -13.12 7.10
N ILE A 126 16.54 -12.81 8.38
CA ILE A 126 15.32 -12.50 9.13
C ILE A 126 14.74 -11.20 8.57
N PHE A 127 13.43 -11.17 8.34
CA PHE A 127 12.72 -9.95 7.97
C PHE A 127 12.10 -9.33 9.21
N GLU A 128 12.81 -8.38 9.82
CA GLU A 128 12.25 -7.61 10.92
C GLU A 128 11.27 -6.57 10.37
N LYS A 129 9.99 -6.76 10.68
CA LYS A 129 8.92 -5.85 10.26
C LYS A 129 8.95 -4.59 11.11
N LEU A 130 9.11 -3.44 10.46
CA LEU A 130 8.97 -2.12 11.08
C LEU A 130 7.50 -1.70 11.12
N VAL A 131 6.79 -1.89 10.00
CA VAL A 131 5.34 -1.63 9.86
C VAL A 131 4.72 -2.68 8.95
N THR A 132 3.47 -3.03 9.19
CA THR A 132 2.76 -4.09 8.47
C THR A 132 1.76 -3.54 7.46
N ILE A 133 1.54 -4.26 6.35
CA ILE A 133 0.44 -3.95 5.44
C ILE A 133 -0.90 -3.79 6.18
N ASN A 134 -1.70 -2.80 5.78
CA ASN A 134 -2.96 -2.39 6.41
C ASN A 134 -2.87 -1.80 7.82
N GLU A 135 -1.68 -1.72 8.41
CA GLU A 135 -1.46 -0.99 9.65
C GLU A 135 -1.74 0.51 9.44
N THR A 136 -2.40 1.14 10.41
CA THR A 136 -2.66 2.58 10.40
C THR A 136 -1.55 3.28 11.17
N VAL A 137 -0.72 4.03 10.46
CA VAL A 137 0.46 4.71 11.00
C VAL A 137 0.19 6.22 11.07
N PRO A 138 0.20 6.83 12.27
CA PRO A 138 0.08 8.28 12.42
C PRO A 138 1.21 9.04 11.70
N VAL A 139 0.90 10.22 11.18
CA VAL A 139 1.92 11.10 10.59
C VAL A 139 2.90 11.55 11.68
N GLY A 140 4.20 11.52 11.37
CA GLY A 140 5.26 11.86 12.33
C GLY A 140 5.66 10.72 13.27
N SER A 141 5.10 9.51 13.11
CA SER A 141 5.53 8.34 13.87
C SER A 141 7.02 8.05 13.64
N ILE A 142 7.74 7.80 14.74
CA ILE A 142 9.16 7.43 14.74
C ILE A 142 9.29 6.03 15.30
N ILE A 143 9.98 5.16 14.59
CA ILE A 143 10.32 3.81 15.04
C ILE A 143 11.80 3.80 15.42
N ASN A 144 12.07 3.67 16.71
CA ASN A 144 13.43 3.53 17.23
C ASN A 144 13.73 2.04 17.45
N ARG A 145 14.86 1.59 16.90
CA ARG A 145 15.43 0.26 17.08
C ARG A 145 16.93 0.39 17.29
N SER A 146 17.50 -0.59 17.99
CA SER A 146 18.93 -0.64 18.28
C SER A 146 19.44 -1.99 17.85
N TYR A 147 20.55 -1.97 17.12
CA TYR A 147 21.16 -3.15 16.52
C TYR A 147 22.64 -3.19 16.91
N SER A 148 23.20 -4.39 16.92
CA SER A 148 24.62 -4.62 17.15
C SER A 148 25.21 -5.38 15.97
N ALA A 149 26.47 -5.10 15.67
CA ALA A 149 27.21 -5.81 14.63
C ALA A 149 27.25 -7.31 14.93
N THR A 150 27.16 -8.13 13.88
CA THR A 150 27.33 -9.58 14.00
C THR A 150 28.78 -9.96 13.78
N GLY A 151 29.39 -10.61 14.78
CA GLY A 151 30.80 -11.01 14.72
C GLY A 151 31.77 -9.85 15.02
N THR A 152 33.06 -10.16 14.93
CA THR A 152 34.16 -9.29 15.38
C THR A 152 34.86 -8.53 14.25
N THR A 153 34.48 -8.76 12.99
CA THR A 153 35.26 -8.37 11.80
C THR A 153 34.48 -7.59 10.73
N THR A 154 33.23 -7.20 10.95
CA THR A 154 32.51 -6.42 9.92
C THR A 154 33.04 -4.99 9.84
N GLU A 155 33.68 -4.64 8.72
CA GLU A 155 34.12 -3.27 8.44
C GLU A 155 32.93 -2.31 8.18
N THR A 156 31.78 -2.85 7.75
CA THR A 156 30.54 -2.10 7.49
C THR A 156 29.32 -2.99 7.69
N ASP A 157 28.31 -2.49 8.43
CA ASP A 157 26.97 -3.07 8.49
C ASP A 157 26.01 -2.21 7.64
N GLU A 158 25.30 -2.85 6.71
CA GLU A 158 24.34 -2.19 5.83
C GLU A 158 22.90 -2.54 6.24
N PHE A 159 22.07 -1.52 6.44
CA PHE A 159 20.63 -1.70 6.62
C PHE A 159 19.92 -1.53 5.28
N ILE A 160 19.48 -2.64 4.69
CA ILE A 160 18.68 -2.61 3.48
C ILE A 160 17.20 -2.60 3.87
N LEU A 161 16.47 -1.58 3.39
CA LEU A 161 15.02 -1.50 3.56
C LEU A 161 14.34 -2.36 2.49
N TYR A 162 13.42 -3.22 2.91
CA TYR A 162 12.66 -4.10 2.05
C TYR A 162 11.16 -3.84 2.13
N ILE A 163 10.49 -4.09 1.01
CA ILE A 163 9.02 -4.13 0.92
C ILE A 163 8.50 -5.53 0.65
N ASN A 164 7.41 -5.89 1.32
CA ASN A 164 6.66 -7.11 1.08
C ASN A 164 5.14 -6.85 1.01
N ARG A 165 4.43 -7.63 0.19
CA ARG A 165 2.96 -7.57 0.08
C ARG A 165 2.21 -8.42 1.11
N ARG A 166 2.93 -9.18 1.94
CA ARG A 166 2.38 -10.08 2.97
C ARG A 166 2.76 -9.58 4.37
N GLY A 167 1.79 -9.50 5.28
CA GLY A 167 2.04 -9.20 6.70
C GLY A 167 2.68 -10.36 7.47
N SER A 168 2.52 -11.58 6.98
CA SER A 168 3.05 -12.81 7.58
C SER A 168 4.46 -13.18 7.13
N ALA A 169 5.16 -12.31 6.40
CA ALA A 169 6.54 -12.58 6.00
C ALA A 169 7.47 -12.55 7.23
N ILE A 170 8.33 -13.56 7.35
CA ILE A 170 9.27 -13.74 8.48
C ILE A 170 10.73 -13.74 8.00
N TYR A 171 10.96 -14.10 6.73
CA TYR A 171 12.30 -14.19 6.16
C TYR A 171 12.37 -13.55 4.80
N ILE A 172 13.52 -12.97 4.47
CA ILE A 172 13.80 -12.44 3.15
C ILE A 172 14.10 -13.59 2.19
N ASN A 173 13.19 -13.74 1.23
CA ASN A 173 13.25 -14.77 0.19
C ASN A 173 13.29 -14.12 -1.19
N HIS A 174 13.83 -14.81 -2.18
CA HIS A 174 13.55 -14.51 -3.60
C HIS A 174 12.02 -14.45 -3.84
N PRO A 175 11.55 -13.65 -4.82
CA PRO A 175 10.32 -12.83 -4.81
C PRO A 175 9.20 -13.27 -3.84
N PRO A 176 8.70 -12.36 -2.98
CA PRO A 176 8.18 -11.06 -3.42
C PRO A 176 8.87 -9.82 -2.81
N PHE A 177 10.04 -9.97 -2.20
CA PHE A 177 10.80 -8.85 -1.64
C PHE A 177 11.43 -7.99 -2.72
N ARG A 178 11.45 -6.68 -2.49
CA ARG A 178 12.22 -5.70 -3.28
C ARG A 178 12.96 -4.80 -2.31
N SER A 179 14.25 -4.59 -2.53
CA SER A 179 15.01 -3.55 -1.83
C SER A 179 14.59 -2.17 -2.36
N MET A 180 14.66 -1.17 -1.49
CA MET A 180 14.33 0.22 -1.81
C MET A 180 15.58 1.08 -1.94
#